data_AF-A0A021X403-F1
#
_entry.id   AF-A0A021X403-F1
#
_cell.length_a   1.000
_cell.length_b   1.000
_cell.length_c   1.000
_cell.angle_alpha   90.00
_cell.angle_beta   90.00
_cell.angle_gamma   90.00
#
_symmetry.space_group_name_H-M   'P 1'
#
loop_
_entity.id
_entity.type
_entity.pdbx_description
1 polymer ?
#
loop_
_entity_poly.entity_id
_entity_poly.type
_entity_poly.pdbx_seq_one_letter_code
_entity_poly.pdbx_strand_id
1 'polypeptide(L)'
;MLTRKQQELLLFIHERMKESGIPPSFDEMKDALDLASKSGIHRLITALEERGFIRRLPNRARALEVIKLPEAYTQSLQPRRGFSPAVIEGSRGKQPPAPVAAPPQRTPVAEVSSSVSVPVMGRIAAGVPISAIQNNTHDITVPAEMIGNGDHYALEVKGDSMIEAGILDGDTVIIRTASSANPGEIIVALVDDEEATLKRFRRKGASIALEAANPAYETRIFGPDRVKIQGKLVGLIRRYH
;
A
#
# COMPACT_ATOMS: atom_id res chain seq x y z
N MET A 1 -29.63 -12.71 12.83
CA MET A 1 -29.79 -13.76 11.79
C MET A 1 -30.03 -13.12 10.43
N LEU A 2 -29.35 -13.59 9.39
CA LEU A 2 -29.52 -13.13 8.01
C LEU A 2 -30.61 -13.96 7.32
N THR A 3 -31.42 -13.32 6.48
CA THR A 3 -32.33 -14.05 5.59
C THR A 3 -31.54 -14.64 4.42
N ARG A 4 -32.07 -15.69 3.77
CA ARG A 4 -31.42 -16.35 2.63
C ARG A 4 -30.99 -15.37 1.53
N LYS A 5 -31.88 -14.45 1.13
CA LYS A 5 -31.59 -13.41 0.13
C LYS A 5 -30.53 -12.39 0.60
N GLN A 6 -30.47 -12.09 1.90
CA GLN A 6 -29.42 -11.21 2.46
C GLN A 6 -28.05 -11.91 2.47
N GLN A 7 -28.02 -13.21 2.76
CA GLN A 7 -26.81 -14.02 2.69
C GLN A 7 -26.31 -14.17 1.25
N GLU A 8 -27.21 -14.44 0.31
CA GLU A 8 -26.89 -14.51 -1.14
C GLU A 8 -26.33 -13.18 -1.64
N LEU A 9 -26.92 -12.04 -1.25
CA LEU A 9 -26.40 -10.71 -1.61
C LEU A 9 -25.00 -10.47 -1.05
N LEU A 10 -24.77 -10.82 0.22
CA LEU A 10 -23.49 -10.62 0.89
C LEU A 10 -22.38 -11.48 0.24
N LEU A 11 -22.69 -12.73 -0.10
CA LEU A 11 -21.76 -13.63 -0.80
C LEU A 11 -21.47 -13.14 -2.22
N PHE A 12 -22.49 -12.70 -2.95
CA PHE A 12 -22.31 -12.14 -4.29
C PHE A 12 -21.40 -10.92 -4.29
N ILE A 13 -21.59 -9.99 -3.34
CA ILE A 13 -20.71 -8.83 -3.18
C ILE A 13 -19.28 -9.28 -2.86
N HIS A 14 -19.11 -10.26 -1.96
CA HIS A 14 -17.78 -10.76 -1.59
C HIS A 14 -17.03 -11.41 -2.77
N GLU A 15 -17.68 -12.30 -3.53
CA GLU A 15 -17.07 -12.95 -4.69
C GLU A 15 -16.73 -11.93 -5.79
N ARG A 16 -17.62 -10.97 -6.08
CA ARG A 16 -17.33 -9.91 -7.07
C ARG A 16 -16.17 -9.02 -6.65
N MET A 17 -16.05 -8.71 -5.36
CA MET A 17 -14.92 -7.98 -4.82
C MET A 17 -13.62 -8.79 -4.92
N LYS A 18 -13.67 -10.11 -4.73
CA LYS A 18 -12.50 -11.01 -4.84
C LYS A 18 -12.02 -11.16 -6.29
N GLU A 19 -12.94 -11.25 -7.26
CA GLU A 19 -12.60 -11.43 -8.67
C GLU A 19 -12.15 -10.13 -9.35
N SER A 20 -12.84 -9.02 -9.09
CA SER A 20 -12.66 -7.77 -9.85
C SER A 20 -12.07 -6.62 -9.04
N GLY A 21 -11.99 -6.74 -7.71
CA GLY A 21 -11.56 -5.66 -6.82
C GLY A 21 -12.53 -4.48 -6.71
N ILE A 22 -13.66 -4.51 -7.45
CA ILE A 22 -14.62 -3.42 -7.54
C ILE A 22 -15.99 -3.91 -7.01
N PRO A 23 -16.65 -3.17 -6.11
CA PRO A 23 -17.95 -3.55 -5.61
C PRO A 23 -19.01 -3.47 -6.73
N PRO A 24 -19.89 -4.48 -6.86
CA PRO A 24 -20.91 -4.50 -7.90
C PRO A 24 -21.88 -3.32 -7.75
N SER A 25 -22.40 -2.83 -8.88
CA SER A 25 -23.40 -1.77 -8.91
C SER A 25 -24.78 -2.24 -8.43
N PHE A 26 -25.66 -1.30 -8.08
CA PHE A 26 -27.04 -1.60 -7.68
C PHE A 26 -27.82 -2.36 -8.75
N ASP A 27 -27.52 -2.11 -10.03
CA ASP A 27 -28.15 -2.79 -11.15
C ASP A 27 -27.64 -4.22 -11.28
N GLU A 28 -26.33 -4.45 -11.18
CA GLU A 28 -25.73 -5.80 -11.19
C GLU A 28 -26.20 -6.65 -10.00
N MET A 29 -26.33 -6.05 -8.81
CA MET A 29 -26.85 -6.77 -7.64
C MET A 29 -28.34 -7.13 -7.82
N LYS A 30 -29.13 -6.25 -8.43
CA LYS A 30 -30.54 -6.50 -8.71
C LYS A 30 -30.70 -7.64 -9.71
N ASP A 31 -29.90 -7.63 -10.78
CA ASP A 31 -29.95 -8.67 -11.82
C ASP A 31 -29.44 -10.02 -11.29
N ALA A 32 -28.39 -10.03 -10.46
CA ALA A 32 -27.82 -11.26 -9.88
C ALA A 32 -28.75 -11.96 -8.87
N LEU A 33 -29.62 -11.21 -8.19
CA LEU A 33 -30.58 -11.76 -7.21
C LEU A 33 -32.00 -11.89 -7.77
N ASP A 34 -32.18 -11.69 -9.08
CA ASP A 34 -33.46 -11.74 -9.79
C ASP A 34 -34.55 -10.91 -9.08
N LEU A 35 -34.23 -9.65 -8.76
CA LEU A 35 -35.16 -8.75 -8.08
C LEU A 35 -35.94 -7.87 -9.07
N ALA A 36 -37.24 -7.78 -8.85
CA ALA A 36 -38.16 -7.02 -9.70
C ALA A 36 -37.89 -5.50 -9.75
N SER A 37 -37.18 -4.92 -8.76
CA SER A 37 -36.92 -3.47 -8.73
C SER A 37 -35.66 -3.10 -7.95
N LYS A 38 -35.07 -1.94 -8.29
CA LYS A 38 -33.91 -1.35 -7.59
C LYS A 38 -34.20 -1.11 -6.10
N SER A 39 -35.45 -0.79 -5.76
CA SER A 39 -35.91 -0.60 -4.38
C SER A 39 -35.73 -1.86 -3.50
N GLY A 40 -35.81 -3.06 -4.09
CA GLY A 40 -35.54 -4.31 -3.40
C GLY A 40 -34.10 -4.45 -2.92
N ILE A 41 -33.13 -4.03 -3.74
CA ILE A 41 -31.71 -4.00 -3.36
C ILE A 41 -31.45 -2.95 -2.28
N HIS A 42 -32.05 -1.76 -2.38
CA HIS A 42 -31.91 -0.75 -1.33
C HIS A 42 -32.35 -1.27 0.03
N ARG A 43 -33.47 -2.01 0.11
CA ARG A 43 -33.96 -2.62 1.35
C ARG A 43 -32.99 -3.66 1.92
N LEU A 44 -32.43 -4.50 1.07
CA LEU A 44 -31.48 -5.54 1.48
C LEU A 44 -30.16 -4.95 1.97
N ILE A 45 -29.62 -3.94 1.28
CA ILE A 45 -28.36 -3.29 1.68
C ILE A 45 -28.55 -2.53 2.99
N THR A 46 -29.64 -1.77 3.16
CA THR A 46 -29.92 -1.07 4.43
C THR A 46 -30.00 -2.06 5.59
N ALA A 47 -30.66 -3.21 5.40
CA ALA A 47 -30.72 -4.23 6.44
C ALA A 47 -29.38 -4.94 6.72
N LEU A 48 -28.48 -5.04 5.73
CA LEU A 48 -27.11 -5.55 5.93
C LEU A 48 -26.22 -4.53 6.63
N GLU A 49 -26.45 -3.24 6.39
CA GLU A 49 -25.75 -2.11 7.00
C GLU A 49 -26.13 -1.92 8.47
N GLU A 50 -27.42 -1.91 8.79
CA GLU A 50 -27.91 -1.87 10.18
C GLU A 50 -27.39 -3.05 11.02
N ARG A 51 -27.08 -4.17 10.38
CA ARG A 51 -26.56 -5.38 11.03
C ARG A 51 -25.04 -5.47 11.01
N GLY A 52 -24.34 -4.48 10.46
CA GLY A 52 -22.88 -4.38 10.48
C GLY A 52 -22.15 -5.37 9.58
N PHE A 53 -22.81 -5.93 8.56
CA PHE A 53 -22.18 -6.79 7.55
C PHE A 53 -21.58 -5.97 6.41
N ILE A 54 -22.17 -4.80 6.10
CA ILE A 54 -21.73 -3.89 5.04
C ILE A 54 -21.72 -2.46 5.59
N ARG A 55 -20.86 -1.59 5.06
CA ARG A 55 -20.91 -0.14 5.33
C ARG A 55 -20.93 0.66 4.03
N ARG A 56 -21.76 1.69 3.98
CA ARG A 56 -21.74 2.69 2.89
C ARG A 56 -20.75 3.80 3.25
N LEU A 57 -19.90 4.17 2.29
CA LEU A 57 -19.08 5.37 2.41
C LEU A 57 -19.84 6.56 1.82
N PRO A 58 -19.97 7.69 2.55
CA PRO A 58 -20.67 8.87 2.04
C PRO A 58 -19.93 9.47 0.83
N ASN A 59 -20.68 10.10 -0.08
CA ASN A 59 -20.20 10.86 -1.25
C ASN A 59 -19.56 10.06 -2.40
N ARG A 60 -19.80 8.75 -2.52
CA ARG A 60 -19.51 7.99 -3.76
C ARG A 60 -20.63 7.02 -4.12
N ALA A 61 -21.09 7.08 -5.37
CA ALA A 61 -21.72 5.92 -5.99
C ALA A 61 -20.67 4.80 -6.04
N ARG A 62 -21.01 3.59 -5.55
CA ARG A 62 -20.16 2.37 -5.54
C ARG A 62 -19.11 2.27 -4.42
N ALA A 63 -19.44 2.69 -3.20
CA ALA A 63 -18.55 2.51 -2.05
C ALA A 63 -19.22 1.67 -0.95
N LEU A 64 -19.26 0.36 -1.17
CA LEU A 64 -19.72 -0.65 -0.22
C LEU A 64 -18.52 -1.47 0.25
N GLU A 65 -18.31 -1.53 1.57
CA GLU A 65 -17.26 -2.33 2.21
C GLU A 65 -17.90 -3.47 3.00
N VAL A 66 -17.48 -4.72 2.77
CA VAL A 66 -17.95 -5.89 3.54
C VAL A 66 -17.13 -6.00 4.83
N ILE A 67 -17.74 -5.71 5.97
CA ILE A 67 -17.07 -5.66 7.28
C ILE A 67 -16.99 -7.05 7.92
N LYS A 68 -18.00 -7.90 7.70
CA LYS A 68 -18.09 -9.25 8.31
C LYS A 68 -18.70 -10.25 7.33
N LEU A 69 -18.13 -11.45 7.27
CA LEU A 69 -18.75 -12.62 6.63
C LEU A 69 -19.56 -13.40 7.67
N PRO A 70 -20.66 -14.09 7.30
CA PRO A 70 -21.48 -14.86 8.25
C PRO A 70 -20.69 -16.02 8.88
N GLU A 71 -20.89 -16.30 10.18
CA GLU A 71 -20.20 -17.38 10.90
C GLU A 71 -20.32 -18.77 10.23
N ALA A 72 -21.42 -19.01 9.52
CA ALA A 72 -21.66 -20.23 8.74
C ALA A 72 -20.59 -20.49 7.66
N TYR A 73 -19.93 -19.44 7.15
CA TYR A 73 -18.85 -19.55 6.16
C TYR A 73 -17.48 -19.77 6.82
N THR A 74 -17.26 -19.23 8.01
CA THR A 74 -16.02 -19.46 8.79
C THR A 74 -15.91 -20.88 9.32
N GLN A 75 -17.03 -21.57 9.57
CA GLN A 75 -17.03 -22.97 10.05
C GLN A 75 -16.68 -24.00 8.96
N SER A 76 -16.94 -23.71 7.68
CA SER A 76 -16.56 -24.59 6.56
C SER A 76 -15.08 -24.54 6.19
N LEU A 77 -14.31 -23.60 6.75
CA LEU A 77 -12.89 -23.37 6.44
C LEU A 77 -11.93 -23.82 7.57
N GLN A 78 -12.42 -24.33 8.70
CA GLN A 78 -11.55 -24.85 9.74
C GLN A 78 -11.20 -26.34 9.49
N PRO A 79 -9.92 -26.71 9.29
CA PRO A 79 -9.52 -28.10 9.34
C PRO A 79 -9.73 -28.62 10.76
N ARG A 80 -10.44 -29.75 10.91
CA ARG A 80 -10.63 -30.42 12.19
C ARG A 80 -9.26 -30.75 12.81
N ARG A 81 -8.91 -30.09 13.92
CA ARG A 81 -7.79 -30.48 14.79
C ARG A 81 -8.05 -31.88 15.34
N GLY A 82 -7.38 -32.88 14.77
CA GLY A 82 -7.35 -34.25 15.25
C GLY A 82 -5.97 -34.60 15.82
N PHE A 83 -5.92 -34.73 17.16
CA PHE A 83 -5.09 -35.62 17.98
C PHE A 83 -3.80 -36.22 17.36
N SER A 84 -2.65 -35.97 17.99
CA SER A 84 -1.36 -36.58 17.67
C SER A 84 -0.71 -37.22 18.91
N PRO A 85 -0.68 -38.56 19.04
CA PRO A 85 0.21 -39.24 19.96
C PRO A 85 1.49 -39.70 19.25
N ALA A 86 2.62 -39.57 19.94
CA ALA A 86 3.94 -39.94 19.46
C ALA A 86 4.33 -41.37 19.89
N VAL A 87 4.69 -42.19 18.88
CA VAL A 87 5.73 -43.25 18.83
C VAL A 87 5.57 -44.50 19.71
N ILE A 88 5.70 -45.69 19.08
CA ILE A 88 6.70 -46.76 19.36
C ILE A 88 6.79 -47.67 18.12
N GLU A 89 7.98 -47.77 17.53
CA GLU A 89 8.30 -48.69 16.43
C GLU A 89 8.50 -50.13 16.93
N GLY A 90 7.94 -51.09 16.20
CA GLY A 90 8.06 -52.52 16.49
C GLY A 90 7.60 -53.42 15.34
N SER A 91 8.20 -53.22 14.16
CA SER A 91 8.43 -54.21 13.08
C SER A 91 7.41 -55.35 12.85
N ARG A 92 6.69 -55.30 11.72
CA ARG A 92 6.72 -56.26 10.59
C ARG A 92 5.41 -56.26 9.78
N GLY A 93 5.53 -56.03 8.48
CA GLY A 93 4.65 -56.67 7.49
C GLY A 93 4.01 -55.79 6.42
N LYS A 94 4.64 -55.79 5.23
CA LYS A 94 4.08 -55.59 3.88
C LYS A 94 3.28 -54.31 3.56
N GLN A 95 3.82 -53.47 2.67
CA GLN A 95 3.05 -52.50 1.88
C GLN A 95 3.49 -52.49 0.39
N PRO A 96 2.56 -52.55 -0.60
CA PRO A 96 2.82 -52.46 -2.05
C PRO A 96 3.07 -51.03 -2.57
N PRO A 97 3.39 -50.84 -3.88
CA PRO A 97 4.25 -49.77 -4.38
C PRO A 97 3.57 -48.39 -4.51
N ALA A 98 4.42 -47.36 -4.49
CA ALA A 98 4.09 -45.96 -4.65
C ALA A 98 3.45 -45.65 -6.02
N PRO A 99 2.40 -44.81 -6.07
CA PRO A 99 1.91 -44.27 -7.32
C PRO A 99 2.71 -43.03 -7.74
N VAL A 100 2.84 -42.96 -9.05
CA VAL A 100 3.61 -42.04 -9.87
C VAL A 100 3.02 -40.62 -9.82
N ALA A 101 3.91 -39.65 -10.04
CA ALA A 101 3.72 -38.20 -9.98
C ALA A 101 2.40 -37.63 -10.54
N ALA A 102 1.78 -36.75 -9.75
CA ALA A 102 0.78 -35.77 -10.19
C ALA A 102 1.48 -34.46 -10.63
N PRO A 103 0.85 -33.65 -11.51
CA PRO A 103 1.45 -32.43 -12.06
C PRO A 103 1.75 -31.40 -10.96
N PRO A 104 2.70 -30.46 -11.15
CA PRO A 104 3.03 -29.49 -10.13
C PRO A 104 1.81 -28.62 -9.88
N GLN A 105 1.22 -28.78 -8.69
CA GLN A 105 0.29 -27.81 -8.14
C GLN A 105 1.07 -26.50 -8.06
N ARG A 106 0.65 -25.50 -8.84
CA ARG A 106 1.09 -24.12 -8.62
C ARG A 106 0.67 -23.77 -7.21
N THR A 107 1.63 -23.81 -6.29
CA THR A 107 1.50 -23.15 -5.00
C THR A 107 0.98 -21.74 -5.28
N PRO A 108 -0.11 -21.27 -4.64
CA PRO A 108 -0.31 -19.84 -4.57
C PRO A 108 0.96 -19.34 -3.88
N VAL A 109 1.74 -18.54 -4.59
CA VAL A 109 2.82 -17.77 -3.99
C VAL A 109 2.18 -16.98 -2.86
N ALA A 110 2.32 -17.49 -1.63
CA ALA A 110 2.18 -16.69 -0.45
C ALA A 110 3.36 -15.72 -0.50
N GLU A 111 3.23 -14.66 -1.30
CA GLU A 111 4.06 -13.48 -1.12
C GLU A 111 3.70 -12.97 0.26
N VAL A 112 4.58 -13.28 1.21
CA VAL A 112 4.59 -12.66 2.51
C VAL A 112 4.82 -11.18 2.20
N SER A 113 3.74 -10.41 2.10
CA SER A 113 3.81 -8.95 1.95
C SER A 113 4.45 -8.41 3.23
N SER A 114 5.77 -8.35 3.25
CA SER A 114 6.52 -7.86 4.40
C SER A 114 6.26 -6.36 4.51
N SER A 115 5.74 -5.94 5.65
CA SER A 115 5.56 -4.53 5.96
C SER A 115 6.82 -4.00 6.63
N VAL A 116 7.34 -2.86 6.15
CA VAL A 116 8.50 -2.19 6.70
C VAL A 116 8.05 -0.97 7.49
N SER A 117 8.61 -0.77 8.68
CA SER A 117 8.45 0.46 9.44
C SER A 117 9.46 1.50 8.96
N VAL A 118 8.98 2.66 8.53
CA VAL A 118 9.82 3.76 8.02
C VAL A 118 9.65 4.97 8.95
N PRO A 119 10.74 5.48 9.57
CA PRO A 119 10.67 6.64 10.45
C PRO A 119 10.45 7.92 9.65
N VAL A 120 9.55 8.78 10.13
CA VAL A 120 9.34 10.14 9.59
C VAL A 120 10.25 11.10 10.35
N MET A 121 11.27 11.63 9.66
CA MET A 121 12.37 12.37 10.28
C MET A 121 12.19 13.90 10.29
N GLY A 122 11.02 14.39 9.87
CA GLY A 122 10.65 15.80 9.97
C GLY A 122 10.12 16.35 8.65
N ARG A 123 10.47 17.61 8.37
CA ARG A 123 9.90 18.39 7.24
C ARG A 123 10.98 18.84 6.28
N ILE A 124 10.65 18.84 5.00
CA ILE A 124 11.53 19.33 3.94
C ILE A 124 10.86 20.39 3.09
N ALA A 125 11.53 21.53 2.96
CA ALA A 125 11.20 22.58 2.01
C ALA A 125 12.49 23.04 1.31
N ALA A 126 12.40 24.09 0.50
CA ALA A 126 13.60 24.72 -0.03
C ALA A 126 14.36 25.45 1.09
N GLY A 127 15.64 25.15 1.27
CA GLY A 127 16.54 25.91 2.16
C GLY A 127 16.28 25.69 3.65
N VAL A 128 15.71 24.55 4.06
CA VAL A 128 15.49 24.28 5.49
C VAL A 128 16.79 23.79 6.14
N PRO A 129 17.07 24.14 7.40
CA PRO A 129 18.24 23.63 8.11
C PRO A 129 18.24 22.09 8.18
N ILE A 130 19.42 21.47 8.10
CA ILE A 130 19.57 20.01 8.20
C ILE A 130 18.93 19.40 9.47
N SER A 131 18.89 20.16 10.57
CA SER A 131 18.25 19.75 11.83
C SER A 131 16.74 19.51 11.70
N ALA A 132 16.08 20.11 10.69
CA ALA A 132 14.66 19.91 10.44
C ALA A 132 14.31 18.52 9.89
N ILE A 133 15.32 17.76 9.43
CA ILE A 133 15.15 16.41 8.84
C ILE A 133 15.84 15.30 9.64
N GLN A 134 16.36 15.59 10.84
CA GLN A 134 17.06 14.61 11.68
C GLN A 134 16.22 14.09 12.86
N ASN A 135 15.02 14.62 13.05
CA ASN A 135 14.21 14.35 14.24
C ASN A 135 13.11 13.34 13.93
N ASN A 136 13.19 12.12 14.49
CA ASN A 136 12.10 11.16 14.38
C ASN A 136 10.84 11.71 15.08
N THR A 137 9.77 11.88 14.30
CA THR A 137 8.47 12.35 14.78
C THR A 137 7.54 11.18 15.06
N HIS A 138 7.42 10.25 14.11
CA HIS A 138 6.63 9.03 14.23
C HIS A 138 7.03 8.05 13.11
N ASP A 139 6.57 6.80 13.20
CA ASP A 139 6.81 5.80 12.15
C ASP A 139 5.58 5.64 11.24
N ILE A 140 5.82 5.23 10.01
CA ILE A 140 4.77 4.80 9.07
C ILE A 140 5.05 3.36 8.61
N THR A 141 3.99 2.57 8.47
CA THR A 141 4.10 1.20 7.96
C THR A 141 3.79 1.19 6.46
N VAL A 142 4.72 0.68 5.66
CA VAL A 142 4.59 0.60 4.20
C VAL A 142 4.91 -0.81 3.70
N PRO A 143 4.21 -1.33 2.67
CA PRO A 143 4.60 -2.57 2.02
C PRO A 143 6.02 -2.50 1.43
N ALA A 144 6.85 -3.51 1.66
CA ALA A 144 8.24 -3.55 1.17
C ALA A 144 8.33 -3.40 -0.36
N GLU A 145 7.36 -3.93 -1.09
CA GLU A 145 7.28 -3.85 -2.55
C GLU A 145 7.21 -2.41 -3.08
N MET A 146 6.69 -1.46 -2.28
CA MET A 146 6.57 -0.06 -2.69
C MET A 146 7.90 0.69 -2.67
N ILE A 147 8.82 0.28 -1.79
CA ILE A 147 10.04 1.06 -1.47
C ILE A 147 11.32 0.33 -1.89
N GLY A 148 11.25 -1.00 -2.04
CA GLY A 148 12.40 -1.84 -2.34
C GLY A 148 13.33 -2.01 -1.13
N ASN A 149 14.50 -2.61 -1.38
CA ASN A 149 15.48 -2.89 -0.33
C ASN A 149 16.33 -1.65 0.03
N GLY A 150 16.82 -1.61 1.26
CA GLY A 150 17.73 -0.58 1.78
C GLY A 150 17.17 0.16 2.99
N ASP A 151 17.92 1.15 3.48
CA ASP A 151 17.47 2.02 4.56
C ASP A 151 16.62 3.16 4.02
N HIS A 152 15.49 3.40 4.69
CA HIS A 152 14.48 4.34 4.25
C HIS A 152 14.11 5.26 5.40
N TYR A 153 13.81 6.51 5.06
CA TYR A 153 13.21 7.49 5.95
C TYR A 153 12.19 8.32 5.18
N ALA A 154 11.25 8.91 5.90
CA ALA A 154 10.20 9.71 5.32
C ALA A 154 10.30 11.17 5.77
N LEU A 155 9.88 12.09 4.91
CA LEU A 155 9.86 13.52 5.17
C LEU A 155 8.51 14.11 4.74
N GLU A 156 7.96 15.02 5.54
CA GLU A 156 6.78 15.80 5.17
C GLU A 156 7.21 16.98 4.29
N VAL A 157 6.62 17.11 3.11
CA VAL A 157 6.92 18.18 2.16
C VAL A 157 6.20 19.45 2.60
N LYS A 158 6.96 20.55 2.64
CA LYS A 158 6.45 21.91 2.83
C LYS A 158 6.78 22.79 1.63
N GLY A 159 5.78 23.46 1.10
CA GLY A 159 5.86 24.31 -0.08
C GLY A 159 5.56 23.60 -1.39
N ASP A 160 5.78 24.30 -2.50
CA ASP A 160 5.29 23.97 -3.83
C ASP A 160 6.42 23.87 -4.87
N SER A 161 7.69 23.86 -4.43
CA SER A 161 8.84 23.85 -5.35
C SER A 161 8.95 22.62 -6.25
N MET A 162 8.15 21.57 -6.00
CA MET A 162 8.16 20.31 -6.73
C MET A 162 6.80 19.95 -7.36
N ILE A 163 5.90 20.92 -7.53
CA ILE A 163 4.52 20.70 -8.02
C ILE A 163 4.45 20.02 -9.39
N GLU A 164 5.31 20.38 -10.34
CA GLU A 164 5.31 19.78 -11.69
C GLU A 164 5.85 18.35 -11.68
N ALA A 165 6.53 17.95 -10.60
CA ALA A 165 6.87 16.56 -10.36
C ALA A 165 5.73 15.77 -9.67
N GLY A 166 4.58 16.40 -9.44
CA GLY A 166 3.43 15.81 -8.76
C GLY A 166 3.55 15.78 -7.23
N ILE A 167 4.57 16.42 -6.67
CA ILE A 167 4.82 16.49 -5.22
C ILE A 167 4.24 17.81 -4.71
N LEU A 168 3.24 17.71 -3.85
CA LEU A 168 2.48 18.84 -3.32
C LEU A 168 2.80 19.09 -1.84
N ASP A 169 2.42 20.27 -1.34
CA ASP A 169 2.49 20.58 0.08
C ASP A 169 1.69 19.56 0.91
N GLY A 170 2.27 19.09 2.01
CA GLY A 170 1.67 18.11 2.90
C GLY A 170 1.88 16.65 2.50
N ASP A 171 2.54 16.38 1.37
CA ASP A 171 2.92 15.02 0.99
C ASP A 171 3.93 14.42 1.95
N THR A 172 3.85 13.10 2.15
CA THR A 172 4.91 12.34 2.80
C THR A 172 5.75 11.64 1.73
N VAL A 173 6.98 12.10 1.52
CA VAL A 173 7.93 11.48 0.60
C VAL A 173 8.76 10.43 1.31
N ILE A 174 8.98 9.29 0.66
CA ILE A 174 9.85 8.21 1.16
C ILE A 174 11.17 8.30 0.41
N ILE A 175 12.25 8.40 1.17
CA ILE A 175 13.60 8.58 0.70
C ILE A 175 14.41 7.34 1.05
N ARG A 176 15.06 6.75 0.05
CA ARG A 176 16.08 5.73 0.26
C ARG A 176 17.43 6.40 0.47
N THR A 177 18.11 6.05 1.56
CA THR A 177 19.45 6.56 1.87
C THR A 177 20.43 6.21 0.76
N ALA A 178 21.13 7.22 0.24
CA ALA A 178 22.12 7.06 -0.83
C ALA A 178 23.05 8.27 -0.91
N SER A 179 24.32 8.03 -1.24
CA SER A 179 25.34 9.08 -1.43
C SER A 179 25.56 9.48 -2.88
N SER A 180 24.87 8.86 -3.83
CA SER A 180 24.97 9.14 -5.27
C SER A 180 23.60 9.10 -5.92
N ALA A 181 23.43 9.77 -7.07
CA ALA A 181 22.18 9.78 -7.85
C ALA A 181 22.43 9.91 -9.35
N ASN A 182 21.46 9.44 -10.15
CA ASN A 182 21.47 9.59 -11.60
C ASN A 182 20.82 10.92 -12.00
N PRO A 183 21.32 11.59 -13.05
CA PRO A 183 20.67 12.80 -13.56
C PRO A 183 19.20 12.57 -13.91
N GLY A 184 18.33 13.46 -13.44
CA GLY A 184 16.88 13.38 -13.57
C GLY A 184 16.17 12.83 -12.33
N GLU A 185 16.87 12.13 -11.42
CA GLU A 185 16.30 11.65 -10.16
C GLU A 185 15.94 12.82 -9.23
N ILE A 186 14.91 12.65 -8.40
CA ILE A 186 14.57 13.58 -7.34
C ILE A 186 15.30 13.13 -6.07
N ILE A 187 16.03 14.04 -5.44
CA ILE A 187 16.91 13.74 -4.32
C ILE A 187 16.68 14.69 -3.16
N VAL A 188 17.03 14.21 -1.97
CA VAL A 188 17.34 15.07 -0.84
C VAL A 188 18.81 15.43 -0.94
N ALA A 189 19.09 16.73 -1.07
CA ALA A 189 20.43 17.28 -1.12
C ALA A 189 20.68 18.16 0.10
N LEU A 190 21.86 18.02 0.67
CA LEU A 190 22.43 18.93 1.65
C LEU A 190 23.40 19.87 0.93
N VAL A 191 23.13 21.15 0.98
CA VAL A 191 23.92 22.21 0.35
C VAL A 191 24.72 22.94 1.44
N ASP A 192 26.02 23.11 1.18
CA ASP A 192 26.97 23.80 2.07
C ASP A 192 26.98 23.28 3.51
N ASP A 193 26.60 22.01 3.73
CA ASP A 193 26.43 21.37 5.05
C ASP A 193 25.41 22.02 5.99
N GLU A 194 24.61 22.97 5.49
CA GLU A 194 23.64 23.74 6.28
C GLU A 194 22.19 23.50 5.85
N GLU A 195 21.92 23.54 4.54
CA GLU A 195 20.57 23.56 3.98
C GLU A 195 20.19 22.23 3.33
N ALA A 196 19.13 21.58 3.83
CA ALA A 196 18.48 20.46 3.16
C ALA A 196 17.41 20.93 2.18
N THR A 197 17.32 20.30 1.02
CA THR A 197 16.32 20.61 -0.01
C THR A 197 15.95 19.39 -0.84
N LEU A 198 14.68 19.34 -1.28
CA LEU A 198 14.20 18.34 -2.24
C LEU A 198 14.21 18.96 -3.64
N LYS A 199 15.02 18.41 -4.55
CA LYS A 199 15.20 18.94 -5.91
C LYS A 199 15.47 17.83 -6.91
N ARG A 200 15.28 18.12 -8.20
CA ARG A 200 15.71 17.26 -9.29
C ARG A 200 17.22 17.43 -9.50
N PHE A 201 17.94 16.32 -9.46
CA PHE A 201 19.39 16.30 -9.64
C PHE A 201 19.74 16.35 -11.12
N ARG A 202 20.59 17.28 -11.53
CA ARG A 202 21.26 17.26 -12.83
C ARG A 202 22.76 17.37 -12.61
N ARG A 203 23.52 16.73 -13.50
CA ARG A 203 24.97 16.83 -13.50
C ARG A 203 25.47 17.03 -14.92
N LYS A 204 26.35 18.01 -15.11
CA LYS A 204 27.05 18.26 -16.37
C LYS A 204 28.53 18.47 -16.07
N GLY A 205 29.34 17.45 -16.36
CA GLY A 205 30.75 17.42 -15.97
C GLY A 205 30.92 17.44 -14.45
N ALA A 206 31.66 18.45 -13.96
CA ALA A 206 31.87 18.66 -12.52
C ALA A 206 30.73 19.44 -11.84
N SER A 207 29.89 20.13 -12.60
CA SER A 207 28.83 20.98 -12.04
C SER A 207 27.58 20.16 -11.72
N ILE A 208 27.00 20.44 -10.55
CA ILE A 208 25.72 19.90 -10.10
C ILE A 208 24.68 21.02 -10.21
N ALA A 209 23.54 20.73 -10.82
CA ALA A 209 22.40 21.64 -10.82
C ALA A 209 21.24 21.00 -10.05
N LEU A 210 20.66 21.76 -9.14
CA LEU A 210 19.47 21.39 -8.37
C LEU A 210 18.28 22.17 -8.93
N GLU A 211 17.46 21.47 -9.70
CA GLU A 211 16.31 22.03 -10.39
C GLU A 211 15.05 21.85 -9.54
N ALA A 212 14.30 22.94 -9.32
CA ALA A 212 12.95 22.85 -8.84
C ALA A 212 12.04 22.33 -9.96
N ALA A 213 10.99 21.58 -9.61
CA ALA A 213 9.91 21.25 -10.56
C ALA A 213 8.77 22.26 -10.37
N ASN A 214 9.12 23.54 -10.46
CA ASN A 214 8.21 24.69 -10.39
C ASN A 214 8.92 25.89 -11.06
N PRO A 215 8.35 26.48 -12.12
CA PRO A 215 8.96 27.59 -12.86
C PRO A 215 9.18 28.86 -12.02
N ALA A 216 8.47 29.00 -10.90
CA ALA A 216 8.66 30.13 -9.98
C ALA A 216 9.98 30.08 -9.19
N TYR A 217 10.71 28.96 -9.26
CA TYR A 217 11.95 28.73 -8.52
C TYR A 217 13.14 28.60 -9.47
N GLU A 218 14.22 29.31 -9.17
CA GLU A 218 15.44 29.29 -9.99
C GLU A 218 16.25 28.00 -9.78
N THR A 219 16.86 27.51 -10.86
CA THR A 219 17.83 26.42 -10.81
C THR A 219 19.13 26.91 -10.18
N ARG A 220 19.53 26.29 -9.07
CA ARG A 220 20.81 26.60 -8.42
C ARG A 220 21.90 25.66 -8.92
N ILE A 221 23.04 26.23 -9.34
CA ILE A 221 24.20 25.48 -9.84
C ILE A 221 25.32 25.56 -8.81
N PHE A 222 25.94 24.43 -8.53
CA PHE A 222 26.97 24.26 -7.53
C PHE A 222 28.17 23.49 -8.06
N GLY A 223 29.31 23.69 -7.40
CA GLY A 223 30.45 22.78 -7.51
C GLY A 223 30.15 21.42 -6.84
N PRO A 224 30.90 20.37 -7.20
CA PRO A 224 30.66 19.03 -6.70
C PRO A 224 30.84 18.91 -5.18
N ASP A 225 31.71 19.73 -4.60
CA ASP A 225 32.06 19.68 -3.17
C ASP A 225 31.02 20.37 -2.27
N ARG A 226 30.11 21.16 -2.86
CA ARG A 226 29.10 21.94 -2.12
C ARG A 226 27.78 21.20 -1.93
N VAL A 227 27.59 20.08 -2.61
CA VAL A 227 26.31 19.33 -2.60
C VAL A 227 26.57 17.89 -2.18
N LYS A 228 25.99 17.51 -1.03
CA LYS A 228 25.98 16.12 -0.55
C LYS A 228 24.61 15.52 -0.77
N ILE A 229 24.55 14.39 -1.48
CA ILE A 229 23.31 13.65 -1.67
C ILE A 229 23.06 12.85 -0.39
N GLN A 230 21.87 13.03 0.20
CA GLN A 230 21.43 12.32 1.42
C GLN A 230 20.53 11.13 1.09
N GLY A 231 19.83 11.20 -0.05
CA GLY A 231 19.00 10.09 -0.49
C GLY A 231 18.20 10.41 -1.74
N LYS A 232 17.49 9.38 -2.22
CA LYS A 232 16.68 9.41 -3.44
C LYS A 232 15.22 9.20 -3.11
N LEU A 233 14.34 9.94 -3.76
CA LEU A 233 12.91 9.70 -3.71
C LEU A 233 12.58 8.32 -4.31
N VAL A 234 11.91 7.47 -3.54
CA VAL A 234 11.45 6.13 -3.98
C VAL A 234 9.94 5.96 -3.88
N GLY A 235 9.26 6.76 -3.06
CA GLY A 235 7.81 6.67 -2.89
C GLY A 235 7.18 7.98 -2.42
N LEU A 236 5.87 8.07 -2.58
CA LEU A 236 5.07 9.21 -2.14
C LEU A 236 3.75 8.69 -1.56
N ILE A 237 3.39 9.23 -0.39
CA ILE A 237 2.11 8.97 0.27
C ILE A 237 1.39 10.29 0.42
N ARG A 238 0.16 10.36 -0.11
CA ARG A 238 -0.75 11.49 0.06
C ARG A 238 -2.02 11.04 0.75
N ARG A 239 -2.42 11.79 1.78
CA ARG A 239 -3.68 11.59 2.49
C ARG A 239 -4.67 12.65 2.03
N TYR A 240 -5.82 12.22 1.54
CA TYR A 240 -6.95 13.10 1.24
C TYR A 240 -7.95 12.97 2.39
N HIS A 241 -8.38 14.10 2.94
CA HIS A 241 -9.42 14.17 3.96
C HIS A 241 -10.76 14.54 3.32
#